data_AF-S9P6I4-F1
#
_entry.id   AF-S9P6I4-F1
#
_cell.length_a   1.000
_cell.length_b   1.000
_cell.length_c   1.000
_cell.angle_alpha   90.00
_cell.angle_beta   90.00
_cell.angle_gamma   90.00
#
_symmetry.space_group_name_H-M   'P 1'
#
loop_
_entity.id
_entity.type
_entity.pdbx_description
1 polymer ?
#
loop_
_entity_poly.entity_id
_entity_poly.type
_entity_poly.pdbx_seq_one_letter_code
_entity_poly.pdbx_strand_id
1 'polypeptide(L)'
;MAERIGVATEVYGRLERGLLMPSVPTLRRLCVTLRLAADALLALGPAEPPAWARAEPPPEQEPPQLRRLLRHLRKLNPEQLRALSNVAATLRRQE
;
A
#
# COMPACT_ATOMS: atom_id res chain seq x y z
N MET A 1 11.28 -9.79 -16.39
CA MET A 1 10.65 -8.45 -16.31
C MET A 1 10.38 -7.85 -17.67
N ALA A 2 11.37 -7.81 -18.57
CA ALA A 2 11.24 -7.29 -19.93
C ALA A 2 9.97 -7.77 -20.68
N GLU A 3 9.72 -9.08 -20.68
CA GLU A 3 8.52 -9.68 -21.28
C GLU A 3 7.21 -9.20 -20.62
N ARG A 4 7.17 -9.10 -19.28
CA ARG A 4 5.99 -8.64 -18.53
C ARG A 4 5.59 -7.19 -18.85
N ILE A 5 6.54 -6.37 -19.28
CA ILE A 5 6.30 -4.98 -19.69
C ILE A 5 6.34 -4.80 -21.22
N GLY A 6 6.46 -5.88 -21.98
CA GLY A 6 6.46 -5.87 -23.45
C GLY A 6 7.64 -5.12 -24.07
N VAL A 7 8.86 -5.30 -23.54
CA VAL A 7 10.08 -4.74 -24.14
C VAL A 7 11.14 -5.83 -24.33
N ALA A 8 12.09 -5.60 -25.24
CA ALA A 8 13.24 -6.48 -25.41
C ALA A 8 14.14 -6.47 -24.16
N THR A 9 14.76 -7.61 -23.84
CA THR A 9 15.63 -7.77 -22.66
C THR A 9 16.78 -6.77 -22.63
N GLU A 10 17.37 -6.45 -23.79
CA GLU A 10 18.43 -5.45 -23.90
C GLU A 10 17.93 -4.04 -23.55
N VAL A 11 16.74 -3.66 -24.03
CA VAL A 11 16.12 -2.37 -23.71
C VAL A 11 15.85 -2.26 -22.22
N TYR A 12 15.34 -3.33 -21.61
CA TYR A 12 15.16 -3.39 -20.16
C TYR A 12 16.49 -3.23 -19.40
N GLY A 13 17.54 -3.94 -19.79
CA GLY A 13 18.85 -3.80 -19.16
C GLY A 13 19.46 -2.39 -19.32
N ARG A 14 19.20 -1.71 -20.43
CA ARG A 14 19.60 -0.31 -20.62
C ARG A 14 18.81 0.65 -19.75
N LEU A 15 17.51 0.41 -19.57
CA LEU A 15 16.66 1.18 -18.65
C LEU A 15 17.18 1.08 -17.21
N GLU A 16 17.49 -0.13 -16.73
CA GLU A 16 18.00 -0.34 -15.37
C GLU A 16 19.35 0.33 -15.11
N ARG A 17 20.20 0.43 -16.15
CA ARG A 17 21.49 1.11 -16.08
C ARG A 17 21.42 2.63 -16.33
N GLY A 18 20.22 3.18 -16.55
CA GLY A 18 20.04 4.61 -16.84
C GLY A 18 20.53 5.05 -18.23
N LEU A 19 20.76 4.10 -19.15
CA LEU A 19 21.25 4.37 -20.52
C LEU A 19 20.13 4.68 -21.52
N LEU A 20 18.87 4.65 -21.06
CA LEU A 20 17.67 4.96 -21.82
C LEU A 20 16.58 5.41 -20.85
N MET A 21 15.74 6.36 -21.27
CA MET A 21 14.55 6.76 -20.52
C MET A 21 13.29 6.11 -21.10
N PRO A 22 12.37 5.62 -20.27
CA PRO A 22 11.15 5.03 -20.76
C PRO A 22 10.24 6.12 -21.33
N SER A 23 9.52 5.79 -22.42
CA SER A 23 8.37 6.60 -22.82
C SER A 23 7.26 6.52 -21.76
N VAL A 24 6.37 7.52 -21.72
CA VAL A 24 5.25 7.57 -20.76
C VAL A 24 4.41 6.27 -20.74
N PRO A 25 4.07 5.64 -21.89
CA PRO A 25 3.35 4.37 -21.89
C PRO A 25 4.15 3.22 -21.25
N THR A 26 5.47 3.16 -21.48
CA THR A 26 6.35 2.13 -20.91
C THR A 26 6.52 2.33 -19.41
N LEU A 27 6.66 3.58 -18.95
CA LEU A 27 6.66 3.94 -17.54
C LEU A 27 5.37 3.48 -16.86
N ARG A 28 4.20 3.74 -17.46
CA ARG A 28 2.91 3.27 -16.92
C ARG A 28 2.87 1.75 -16.76
N ARG A 29 3.37 0.98 -17.74
CA ARG A 29 3.44 -0.49 -17.65
C ARG A 29 4.35 -0.95 -16.50
N LEU A 30 5.49 -0.28 -16.30
CA LEU A 30 6.38 -0.52 -15.16
C LEU A 30 5.66 -0.28 -13.83
N CYS A 31 5.01 0.87 -13.65
CA CYS A 31 4.27 1.20 -12.42
C CYS A 31 3.22 0.15 -12.07
N VAL A 32 2.39 -0.25 -13.04
CA VAL A 32 1.34 -1.27 -12.83
C VAL A 32 1.93 -2.64 -12.51
N THR A 33 2.98 -3.04 -13.23
CA THR A 33 3.60 -4.38 -13.06
C THR A 33 4.31 -4.52 -11.72
N LEU A 34 4.94 -3.43 -11.25
CA LEU A 34 5.67 -3.37 -9.99
C LEU A 34 4.80 -2.96 -8.79
N ARG A 35 3.56 -2.51 -9.04
CA ARG A 35 2.67 -1.92 -8.03
C ARG A 35 3.32 -0.73 -7.29
N LEU A 36 4.02 0.10 -8.05
CA LEU A 36 4.67 1.31 -7.55
C LEU A 36 4.04 2.55 -8.17
N ALA A 37 3.99 3.62 -7.40
CA ALA A 37 3.60 4.93 -7.90
C ALA A 37 4.74 5.55 -8.74
N ALA A 38 4.40 6.44 -9.69
CA ALA A 38 5.35 6.97 -10.66
C ALA A 38 6.41 7.88 -10.02
N ASP A 39 6.01 8.65 -9.00
CA ASP A 39 6.87 9.46 -8.14
C ASP A 39 7.90 8.60 -7.39
N ALA A 40 7.49 7.44 -6.87
CA ALA A 40 8.40 6.49 -6.23
C ALA A 40 9.38 5.88 -7.25
N LEU A 41 8.91 5.53 -8.45
CA LEU A 41 9.73 4.92 -9.50
C LEU A 41 10.75 5.90 -10.09
N LEU A 42 10.37 7.17 -10.23
CA LEU A 42 11.20 8.24 -10.76
C LEU A 42 11.96 9.03 -9.67
N ALA A 43 11.86 8.64 -8.40
CA ALA A 43 12.44 9.34 -7.26
C ALA A 43 12.10 10.85 -7.25
N LEU A 44 10.86 11.21 -7.59
CA LEU A 44 10.39 12.61 -7.61
C LEU A 44 9.93 13.10 -6.23
N GLY A 45 9.76 12.19 -5.27
CA GLY A 45 9.40 12.51 -3.90
C GLY A 45 10.64 12.72 -3.00
N PRO A 46 10.46 13.25 -1.78
CA PRO A 46 11.50 13.23 -0.76
C PRO A 46 12.02 11.80 -0.53
N ALA A 47 13.30 11.67 -0.17
CA ALA A 47 13.96 10.36 0.06
C ALA A 47 13.23 9.48 1.09
N GLU A 48 12.42 10.09 1.95
CA GLU A 48 11.40 9.40 2.73
C GLU A 48 10.01 9.65 2.15
N PRO A 49 9.17 8.61 1.97
CA PRO A 49 7.77 8.80 1.64
C PRO A 49 7.12 9.69 2.72
N PRO A 50 6.23 10.62 2.32
CA PRO A 50 5.53 11.46 3.29
C PRO A 50 4.78 10.59 4.29
N ALA A 51 4.63 11.06 5.54
CA ALA A 51 4.13 10.26 6.67
C ALA A 51 2.81 9.53 6.39
N TRP A 52 1.96 10.08 5.52
CA TRP A 52 0.67 9.47 5.12
C TRP A 52 0.80 8.31 4.11
N ALA A 53 1.92 8.22 3.38
CA ALA A 53 2.22 7.18 2.39
C ALA A 53 3.14 6.07 2.95
N ARG A 54 3.67 6.27 4.15
CA ARG A 54 4.45 5.25 4.86
C ARG A 54 3.45 4.14 5.22
N ALA A 55 3.49 3.02 4.49
CA ALA A 55 2.77 1.82 4.90
C ALA A 55 3.29 1.46 6.30
N GLU A 56 2.42 1.56 7.29
CA GLU A 56 2.74 1.17 8.66
C GLU A 56 3.30 -0.26 8.60
N PRO A 57 4.46 -0.56 9.21
CA PRO A 57 4.93 -1.94 9.30
C PRO A 57 3.77 -2.79 9.83
N PRO A 58 3.57 -4.01 9.29
CA PRO A 58 2.45 -4.85 9.73
C PRO A 58 2.49 -4.89 11.26
N PRO A 59 1.37 -4.55 11.93
CA PRO A 59 1.39 -4.32 13.37
C PRO A 59 2.02 -5.53 14.05
N GLU A 60 2.97 -5.27 14.96
CA GLU A 60 3.47 -6.27 15.91
C GLU A 60 2.27 -7.12 16.33
N GLN A 61 2.36 -8.42 16.02
CA GLN A 61 1.25 -9.37 15.93
C GLN A 61 0.06 -8.95 16.80
N GLU A 62 -0.99 -8.40 16.17
CA GLU A 62 -2.18 -7.90 16.87
C GLU A 62 -2.54 -8.83 18.04
N PRO A 63 -2.77 -8.32 19.25
CA PRO A 63 -3.09 -9.14 20.41
C PRO A 63 -4.19 -10.14 20.05
N PRO A 64 -4.11 -11.41 20.48
CA PRO A 64 -5.08 -12.43 20.10
C PRO A 64 -6.52 -12.02 20.42
N GLN A 65 -6.73 -11.19 21.44
CA GLN A 65 -8.00 -10.58 21.81
C GLN A 65 -8.51 -9.60 20.74
N LEU A 66 -7.66 -8.71 20.24
CA LEU A 66 -8.01 -7.75 19.17
C LEU A 66 -8.32 -8.48 17.86
N ARG A 67 -7.52 -9.48 17.51
CA ARG A 67 -7.74 -10.29 16.31
C ARG A 67 -9.07 -11.06 16.36
N ARG A 68 -9.43 -11.60 17.53
CA ARG A 68 -10.74 -12.24 17.77
C ARG A 68 -11.87 -11.23 17.59
N LEU A 69 -11.75 -10.04 18.18
CA LEU A 69 -12.74 -8.97 18.06
C LEU A 69 -12.96 -8.56 16.60
N LEU A 70 -11.89 -8.29 15.86
CA LEU A 70 -11.95 -7.90 14.44
C LEU A 70 -12.66 -8.97 13.58
N ARG A 71 -12.48 -10.26 13.87
CA ARG A 71 -13.21 -11.33 13.18
C ARG A 71 -14.73 -11.27 13.38
N HIS A 72 -15.17 -10.83 14.56
CA HIS A 72 -16.60 -10.63 14.83
C HIS A 72 -17.11 -9.35 14.19
N LEU A 73 -16.38 -8.24 14.32
CA LEU A 73 -16.77 -6.94 13.75
C LEU A 73 -16.96 -7.00 12.23
N ARG A 74 -16.10 -7.75 11.52
CA ARG A 74 -16.20 -7.92 10.05
C ARG A 74 -17.50 -8.60 9.58
N LYS A 75 -18.25 -9.25 10.46
CA LYS A 75 -19.52 -9.93 10.12
C LYS A 75 -20.75 -9.08 10.43
N LEU A 76 -20.57 -7.91 11.03
CA LEU A 76 -21.67 -7.07 11.48
C LEU A 76 -22.14 -6.12 10.38
N ASN A 77 -23.41 -5.75 10.45
CA ASN A 77 -23.98 -4.73 9.59
C ASN A 77 -23.65 -3.31 10.11
N PRO A 78 -23.91 -2.25 9.31
CA PRO A 78 -23.58 -0.87 9.70
C PRO A 78 -24.26 -0.38 10.98
N GLU A 79 -25.46 -0.87 11.32
CA GLU A 79 -26.15 -0.47 12.55
C GLU A 79 -25.55 -1.13 13.78
N GLN A 80 -25.25 -2.41 13.70
CA GLN A 80 -24.57 -3.19 14.75
C GLN A 80 -23.16 -2.64 15.03
N LEU A 81 -22.44 -2.24 13.98
CA LEU A 81 -21.14 -1.57 14.13
C LEU A 81 -21.25 -0.23 14.85
N ARG A 82 -22.27 0.57 14.54
CA ARG A 82 -22.52 1.85 15.23
C ARG A 82 -22.85 1.65 16.71
N ALA A 83 -23.67 0.65 17.03
CA ALA A 83 -23.98 0.34 18.42
C ALA A 83 -22.70 -0.02 19.21
N LEU A 84 -21.83 -0.86 18.63
CA LEU A 84 -20.54 -1.20 19.26
C LEU A 84 -19.57 -0.01 19.34
N SER A 85 -19.55 0.88 18.34
CA SER A 85 -18.72 2.09 18.44
C SER A 85 -19.16 2.99 19.59
N ASN A 86 -20.46 3.06 19.88
CA ASN A 86 -20.98 3.82 21.01
C ASN A 86 -20.54 3.20 22.35
N VAL A 87 -20.60 1.86 22.48
CA VAL A 87 -20.11 1.16 23.67
C VAL A 87 -18.62 1.40 23.87
N ALA A 88 -17.81 1.28 22.81
CA ALA A 88 -16.38 1.58 22.88
C ALA A 88 -16.13 3.04 23.30
N ALA A 89 -16.90 3.99 22.77
CA ALA A 89 -16.80 5.40 23.13
C ALA A 89 -17.18 5.66 24.61
N THR A 90 -18.14 4.91 25.17
CA THR A 90 -18.47 5.01 26.60
C THR A 90 -17.39 4.44 27.50
N LEU A 91 -16.77 3.32 27.12
CA LEU A 91 -15.67 2.71 27.88
C LEU A 91 -14.46 3.65 27.92
N ARG A 92 -14.13 4.31 26.80
CA ARG A 92 -13.02 5.27 26.71
C ARG A 92 -13.23 6.54 27.55
N ARG A 93 -14.45 6.83 28.01
CA ARG A 93 -14.75 8.01 28.85
C ARG A 93 -14.63 7.70 30.35
N GLN A 94 -14.59 6.43 30.71
CA GLN A 94 -14.54 5.97 32.10
C GLN A 94 -13.09 5.72 32.60
N GLU A 95 -12.11 5.83 31.70
CA GLU A 95 -10.67 5.87 31.97
C GLU A 95 -10.16 7.31 31.94
#